data_AF-A0A8I1NFJ0-F1
#
_entry.id   AF-A0A8I1NFJ0-F1
#
_cell.length_a   1.000
_cell.length_b   1.000
_cell.length_c   1.000
_cell.angle_alpha   90.00
_cell.angle_beta   90.00
_cell.angle_gamma   90.00
#
_symmetry.space_group_name_H-M   'P 1'
#
loop_
_entity.id
_entity.type
_entity.pdbx_description
1 polymer ?
#
loop_
_entity_poly.entity_id
_entity_poly.type
_entity_poly.pdbx_seq_one_letter_code
_entity_poly.pdbx_strand_id
1 'polypeptide(L)'
;MSEHDLAEDSVSLPGPGRYPVPDHHGKLVVERGWDGEVWTDEVGAAPEGATLPGYKKHVFRFLRNGGWKVFLAMLITIGGAAAFWADDRKADVVHGIQILGVPLAAIATFLTMVAFLRFIGARVGFDRISPDTRKEILKWGIASGVIAFALAYAVEVFVPKVFGDSIKDDPGWAALAGPAEETGKLLVPVILWIKLRFRIPREGYLLVLISAATVGVMEGTEYAIQPKEYQPIRPLFEIMHPLLTGFVAAVAWQAAWRGKSIFTGVAIGAWILAMAAHSTNDVIVLSHHVDGSVARVTSLVSIAVILLMYLLQKHSARQLVPPDKVGEVSPRWRPAAPKRPAQA
;
A
#
# COMPACT_ATOMS: atom_id res chain seq x y z
N MET A 1 -5.93 -28.23 22.07
CA MET A 1 -5.83 -27.90 20.64
C MET A 1 -4.49 -28.45 20.19
N SER A 2 -4.49 -29.56 19.44
CA SER A 2 -3.28 -30.21 18.97
C SER A 2 -2.69 -29.44 17.80
N GLU A 3 -1.36 -29.48 17.64
CA GLU A 3 -0.60 -28.88 16.53
C GLU A 3 -0.96 -29.48 15.14
N HIS A 4 -1.90 -30.44 15.08
CA HIS A 4 -2.36 -31.08 13.86
C HIS A 4 -3.56 -30.39 13.16
N ASP A 5 -4.17 -29.37 13.76
CA ASP A 5 -5.32 -28.64 13.19
C ASP A 5 -4.96 -27.34 12.42
N LEU A 6 -3.68 -27.08 12.16
CA LEU A 6 -3.20 -25.87 11.46
C LEU A 6 -2.65 -26.12 10.05
N ALA A 7 -3.00 -27.25 9.44
CA ALA A 7 -3.04 -27.31 7.99
C ALA A 7 -4.24 -26.46 7.52
N GLU A 8 -4.10 -25.14 7.55
CA GLU A 8 -4.98 -24.22 6.84
C GLU A 8 -4.95 -24.66 5.37
N ASP A 9 -5.94 -25.44 4.95
CA ASP A 9 -6.20 -25.73 3.55
C ASP A 9 -6.20 -24.40 2.81
N SER A 10 -5.16 -24.17 2.01
CA SER A 10 -5.04 -22.96 1.22
C SER A 10 -6.27 -22.89 0.33
N VAL A 11 -7.16 -21.93 0.60
CA VAL A 11 -8.40 -21.85 -0.16
C VAL A 11 -8.01 -21.52 -1.61
N SER A 12 -8.28 -22.42 -2.54
CA SER A 12 -7.86 -22.26 -3.94
C SER A 12 -8.69 -21.18 -4.65
N LEU A 13 -8.09 -20.50 -5.62
CA LEU A 13 -8.83 -19.57 -6.47
C LEU A 13 -9.92 -20.31 -7.26
N PRO A 14 -11.02 -19.63 -7.60
CA PRO A 14 -11.96 -20.16 -8.58
C PRO A 14 -11.24 -20.49 -9.88
N GLY A 15 -11.61 -21.62 -10.49
CA GLY A 15 -11.08 -22.01 -11.79
C GLY A 15 -11.42 -21.00 -12.89
N PRO A 16 -10.76 -21.08 -14.06
CA PRO A 16 -11.09 -20.22 -15.19
C PRO A 16 -12.55 -20.35 -15.61
N GLY A 17 -13.18 -19.25 -16.00
CA GLY A 17 -14.60 -19.26 -16.36
C GLY A 17 -15.19 -17.87 -16.55
N ARG A 18 -16.52 -17.81 -16.72
CA ARG A 18 -17.28 -16.57 -16.79
C ARG A 18 -18.05 -16.36 -15.50
N TYR A 19 -17.98 -15.15 -14.99
CA TYR A 19 -18.59 -14.80 -13.71
C TYR A 19 -19.31 -13.45 -13.80
N PRO A 20 -20.42 -13.27 -13.04
CA PRO A 20 -21.20 -12.05 -13.05
C PRO A 20 -20.44 -10.91 -12.37
N VAL A 21 -20.34 -9.78 -13.08
CA VAL A 21 -19.74 -8.54 -12.57
C VAL A 21 -20.62 -7.34 -12.96
N PRO A 22 -20.53 -6.21 -12.24
CA PRO A 22 -21.07 -4.95 -12.71
C PRO A 22 -20.49 -4.58 -14.08
N ASP A 23 -21.34 -4.02 -14.96
CA ASP A 23 -20.89 -3.36 -16.17
C ASP A 23 -20.00 -2.14 -15.85
N HIS A 24 -19.46 -1.48 -16.88
CA HIS A 24 -18.59 -0.32 -16.71
C HIS A 24 -19.24 0.80 -15.87
N HIS A 25 -20.56 1.00 -15.99
CA HIS A 25 -21.30 2.02 -15.26
C HIS A 25 -21.88 1.54 -13.92
N GLY A 26 -21.79 0.24 -13.62
CA GLY A 26 -22.34 -0.37 -12.41
C GLY A 26 -23.88 -0.42 -12.36
N LYS A 27 -24.55 -0.31 -13.51
CA LYS A 27 -26.01 -0.32 -13.67
C LYS A 27 -26.55 -1.69 -14.08
N LEU A 28 -25.77 -2.47 -14.82
CA LEU A 28 -26.16 -3.77 -15.35
C LEU A 28 -25.24 -4.88 -14.83
N VAL A 29 -25.71 -6.12 -14.91
CA VAL A 29 -24.91 -7.32 -14.67
C VAL A 29 -24.47 -7.87 -16.03
N VAL A 30 -23.17 -8.10 -16.17
CA VAL A 30 -22.56 -8.73 -17.34
C VAL A 30 -21.71 -9.91 -16.90
N GLU A 31 -21.41 -10.83 -17.81
CA GLU A 31 -20.39 -11.85 -17.56
C GLU A 31 -19.03 -11.35 -18.01
N ARG A 32 -18.00 -11.63 -17.21
CA ARG A 32 -16.62 -11.34 -17.57
C ARG A 32 -15.77 -12.57 -17.39
N GLY A 33 -14.82 -12.76 -18.31
CA GLY A 33 -13.88 -13.88 -18.24
C GLY A 33 -12.88 -13.72 -17.10
N TRP A 34 -12.61 -14.81 -16.40
CA TRP A 34 -11.59 -14.99 -15.38
C TRP A 34 -10.65 -16.10 -15.85
N ASP A 35 -9.34 -15.83 -15.88
CA ASP A 35 -8.34 -16.78 -16.39
C ASP A 35 -7.75 -17.71 -15.31
N GLY A 36 -8.26 -17.62 -14.07
CA GLY A 36 -7.71 -18.30 -12.89
C GLY A 36 -7.00 -17.35 -11.95
N GLU A 37 -6.46 -16.23 -12.43
CA GLU A 37 -5.68 -15.27 -11.63
C GLU A 37 -6.20 -13.84 -11.71
N VAL A 38 -6.66 -13.41 -12.88
CA VAL A 38 -7.19 -12.07 -13.12
C VAL A 38 -8.41 -12.07 -14.04
N TRP A 39 -9.14 -10.96 -13.98
CA TRP A 39 -10.21 -10.70 -14.91
C TRP A 39 -9.67 -10.25 -16.28
N THR A 40 -10.10 -10.96 -17.32
CA THR A 40 -9.82 -10.70 -18.74
C THR A 40 -10.61 -9.49 -19.26
N ASP A 41 -10.39 -9.08 -20.50
CA ASP A 41 -11.19 -8.03 -21.16
C ASP A 41 -12.36 -8.59 -21.98
N GLU A 42 -12.57 -9.91 -21.93
CA GLU A 42 -13.73 -10.59 -22.52
C GLU A 42 -14.98 -10.35 -21.68
N VAL A 43 -16.01 -9.79 -22.31
CA VAL A 43 -17.29 -9.48 -21.68
C VAL A 43 -18.42 -10.07 -22.52
N GLY A 44 -19.33 -10.80 -21.88
CA GLY A 44 -20.51 -11.39 -22.48
C GLY A 44 -21.80 -10.88 -21.83
N ALA A 45 -22.92 -11.06 -22.53
CA ALA A 45 -24.23 -10.87 -21.94
C ALA A 45 -24.41 -11.87 -20.78
N ALA A 46 -24.88 -11.39 -19.63
CA ALA A 46 -25.23 -12.30 -18.54
C ALA A 46 -26.54 -13.04 -18.88
N PRO A 47 -26.71 -14.29 -18.42
CA PRO A 47 -27.97 -15.01 -18.54
C PRO A 47 -29.14 -14.19 -17.99
N GLU A 48 -30.33 -14.37 -18.57
CA GLU A 48 -31.54 -13.70 -18.07
C GLU A 48 -31.76 -14.07 -16.59
N GLY A 49 -31.99 -13.05 -15.76
CA GLY A 49 -32.13 -13.21 -14.30
C GLY A 49 -30.82 -13.33 -13.52
N ALA A 50 -29.66 -13.22 -14.16
CA ALA A 50 -28.37 -13.18 -13.45
C ALA A 50 -28.30 -12.00 -12.48
N THR A 51 -27.92 -12.26 -11.24
CA THR A 51 -27.76 -11.25 -10.19
C THR A 51 -26.36 -11.30 -9.61
N LEU A 52 -25.89 -10.16 -9.10
CA LEU A 52 -24.66 -10.12 -8.33
C LEU A 52 -24.93 -10.71 -6.93
N PRO A 53 -23.98 -11.46 -6.35
CA PRO A 53 -24.08 -11.90 -4.97
C PRO A 53 -24.41 -10.73 -4.03
N GLY A 54 -25.38 -10.93 -3.14
CA GLY A 54 -25.76 -9.91 -2.16
C GLY A 54 -24.58 -9.51 -1.28
N TYR A 55 -24.35 -8.20 -1.10
CA TYR A 55 -23.27 -7.74 -0.23
C TYR A 55 -23.62 -8.02 1.24
N LYS A 56 -22.88 -8.94 1.87
CA LYS A 56 -23.01 -9.21 3.29
C LYS A 56 -22.25 -8.13 4.06
N LYS A 57 -22.98 -7.12 4.56
CA LYS A 57 -22.41 -6.07 5.42
C LYS A 57 -21.84 -6.70 6.68
N HIS A 58 -20.53 -6.71 6.80
CA HIS A 58 -19.85 -7.11 8.02
C HIS A 58 -19.07 -5.93 8.60
N VAL A 59 -19.81 -4.93 9.09
CA VAL A 59 -19.26 -3.68 9.66
C VAL A 59 -18.22 -3.97 10.74
N PHE A 60 -18.38 -5.07 11.47
CA PHE A 60 -17.48 -5.50 12.53
C PHE A 60 -16.65 -6.73 12.19
N ARG A 61 -16.50 -7.15 10.91
CA ARG A 61 -15.68 -8.34 10.57
C ARG A 61 -14.24 -8.19 11.07
N PHE A 62 -13.70 -6.98 10.91
CA PHE A 62 -12.38 -6.63 11.38
C PHE A 62 -12.26 -6.78 12.91
N LEU A 63 -13.26 -6.30 13.66
CA LEU A 63 -13.29 -6.48 15.12
C LEU A 63 -13.53 -7.94 15.51
N ARG A 64 -14.36 -8.69 14.79
CA ARG A 64 -14.71 -10.08 15.17
C ARG A 64 -13.54 -11.06 14.96
N ASN A 65 -12.68 -10.81 13.97
CA ASN A 65 -11.56 -11.69 13.63
C ASN A 65 -10.24 -11.25 14.28
N GLY A 66 -10.30 -10.69 15.49
CA GLY A 66 -9.12 -10.29 16.25
C GLY A 66 -8.44 -8.99 15.79
N GLY A 67 -8.96 -8.30 14.77
CA GLY A 67 -8.45 -6.99 14.33
C GLY A 67 -8.59 -5.89 15.40
N TRP A 68 -9.52 -6.05 16.34
CA TRP A 68 -9.61 -5.17 17.52
C TRP A 68 -8.33 -5.16 18.36
N LYS A 69 -7.61 -6.30 18.43
CA LYS A 69 -6.34 -6.40 19.18
C LYS A 69 -5.25 -5.55 18.50
N VAL A 70 -5.18 -5.61 17.17
CA VAL A 70 -4.25 -4.79 16.38
C VAL A 70 -4.59 -3.31 16.55
N PHE A 71 -5.86 -2.95 16.46
CA PHE A 71 -6.31 -1.58 16.64
C PHE A 71 -6.01 -1.05 18.06
N LEU A 72 -6.30 -1.83 19.09
CA LEU A 72 -6.01 -1.46 20.48
C LEU A 72 -4.50 -1.31 20.72
N ALA A 73 -3.69 -2.25 20.23
CA ALA A 73 -2.24 -2.17 20.34
C ALA A 73 -1.68 -0.94 19.60
N MET A 74 -2.24 -0.59 18.44
CA MET A 74 -1.90 0.62 17.70
C MET A 74 -2.25 1.89 18.51
N LEU A 75 -3.44 1.96 19.13
CA LEU A 75 -3.81 3.10 19.97
C LEU A 75 -2.92 3.25 21.20
N ILE A 76 -2.58 2.13 21.86
CA ILE A 76 -1.70 2.13 23.03
C ILE A 76 -0.29 2.59 22.64
N THR A 77 0.24 2.11 21.52
CA THR A 77 1.60 2.47 21.06
C THR A 77 1.68 3.91 20.58
N ILE A 78 0.67 4.41 19.84
CA ILE A 78 0.56 5.83 19.48
C ILE A 78 0.45 6.70 20.73
N GLY A 79 -0.45 6.36 21.66
CA GLY A 79 -0.66 7.11 22.90
C GLY A 79 0.58 7.12 23.79
N GLY A 80 1.27 5.98 23.90
CA GLY A 80 2.52 5.85 24.64
C GLY A 80 3.65 6.67 24.02
N ALA A 81 3.86 6.58 22.70
CA ALA A 81 4.84 7.40 22.00
C ALA A 81 4.54 8.90 22.17
N ALA A 82 3.27 9.30 22.05
CA ALA A 82 2.84 10.68 22.26
C ALA A 82 3.11 11.18 23.68
N ALA A 83 2.89 10.33 24.69
CA ALA A 83 3.13 10.66 26.10
C ALA A 83 4.63 10.88 26.37
N PHE A 84 5.50 10.02 25.84
CA PHE A 84 6.95 10.21 25.98
C PHE A 84 7.46 11.44 25.23
N TRP A 85 6.79 11.87 24.14
CA TRP A 85 7.17 13.04 23.34
C TRP A 85 6.62 14.36 23.89
N ALA A 86 5.75 14.31 24.89
CA ALA A 86 5.23 15.52 25.53
C ALA A 86 6.27 16.21 26.43
N ASP A 87 7.32 15.50 26.84
CA ASP A 87 8.28 15.95 27.85
C ASP A 87 9.25 17.03 27.31
N ASP A 88 9.74 16.88 26.07
CA ASP A 88 10.60 17.89 25.42
C ASP A 88 10.52 17.84 23.88
N ARG A 89 9.55 18.55 23.30
CA ARG A 89 9.35 18.63 21.83
C ARG A 89 10.40 19.47 21.09
N LYS A 90 11.25 20.21 21.81
CA LYS A 90 12.22 21.12 21.20
C LYS A 90 13.62 20.51 21.11
N ALA A 91 13.82 19.35 21.70
CA ALA A 91 15.07 18.62 21.67
C ALA A 91 15.54 18.33 20.23
N ASP A 92 16.79 18.64 19.94
CA ASP A 92 17.44 18.28 18.66
C ASP A 92 17.64 16.77 18.51
N VAL A 93 17.82 16.06 19.63
CA VAL A 93 18.07 14.62 19.67
C VAL A 93 17.25 13.95 20.77
N VAL A 94 16.83 12.72 20.51
CA VAL A 94 16.16 11.88 21.51
C VAL A 94 17.07 11.66 22.71
N HIS A 95 16.57 11.94 23.91
CA HIS A 95 17.33 11.73 25.14
C HIS A 95 16.42 11.36 26.34
N GLY A 96 17.00 10.78 27.38
CA GLY A 96 16.27 10.41 28.58
C GLY A 96 15.12 9.43 28.30
N ILE A 97 13.92 9.75 28.80
CA ILE A 97 12.74 8.90 28.68
C ILE A 97 12.21 8.81 27.24
N GLN A 98 12.59 9.77 26.39
CA GLN A 98 12.23 9.77 24.98
C GLN A 98 12.79 8.54 24.25
N ILE A 99 13.89 7.93 24.70
CA ILE A 99 14.41 6.72 24.03
C ILE A 99 13.34 5.60 23.96
N LEU A 100 12.38 5.57 24.88
CA LEU A 100 11.27 4.61 24.90
C LEU A 100 10.15 4.92 23.89
N GLY A 101 10.03 6.15 23.41
CA GLY A 101 9.02 6.54 22.41
C GLY A 101 9.33 6.03 21.01
N VAL A 102 10.62 5.92 20.65
CA VAL A 102 11.09 5.42 19.35
C VAL A 102 10.56 4.01 19.04
N PRO A 103 10.81 2.97 19.88
CA PRO A 103 10.29 1.64 19.60
C PRO A 103 8.76 1.59 19.60
N LEU A 104 8.08 2.43 20.39
CA LEU A 104 6.62 2.51 20.36
C LEU A 104 6.10 3.09 19.05
N ALA A 105 6.72 4.13 18.50
CA ALA A 105 6.39 4.68 17.19
C ALA A 105 6.65 3.67 16.07
N ALA A 106 7.76 2.94 16.13
CA ALA A 106 8.08 1.87 15.18
C ALA A 106 7.02 0.76 15.22
N ILE A 107 6.63 0.29 16.41
CA ILE A 107 5.58 -0.73 16.59
C ILE A 107 4.23 -0.19 16.11
N ALA A 108 3.87 1.04 16.44
CA ALA A 108 2.63 1.67 15.98
C ALA A 108 2.55 1.63 14.44
N THR A 109 3.62 2.06 13.78
CA THR A 109 3.71 2.11 12.32
C THR A 109 3.64 0.71 11.71
N PHE A 110 4.36 -0.25 12.29
CA PHE A 110 4.28 -1.65 11.88
C PHE A 110 2.86 -2.22 11.99
N LEU A 111 2.16 -1.95 13.10
CA LEU A 111 0.78 -2.39 13.28
C LEU A 111 -0.18 -1.73 12.28
N THR A 112 0.04 -0.46 11.95
CA THR A 112 -0.70 0.23 10.88
C THR A 112 -0.49 -0.46 9.53
N MET A 113 0.75 -0.80 9.17
CA MET A 113 1.04 -1.52 7.92
C MET A 113 0.40 -2.91 7.89
N VAL A 114 0.49 -3.67 8.98
CA VAL A 114 -0.14 -4.99 9.08
C VAL A 114 -1.66 -4.87 8.96
N ALA A 115 -2.28 -3.89 9.61
CA ALA A 115 -3.72 -3.64 9.50
C ALA A 115 -4.12 -3.30 8.06
N PHE A 116 -3.34 -2.46 7.38
CA PHE A 116 -3.56 -2.09 5.98
C PHE A 116 -3.41 -3.30 5.04
N LEU A 117 -2.33 -4.07 5.16
CA LEU A 117 -2.10 -5.27 4.35
C LEU A 117 -3.20 -6.30 4.54
N ARG A 118 -3.68 -6.51 5.78
CA ARG A 118 -4.83 -7.38 6.07
C ARG A 118 -6.12 -6.83 5.45
N PHE A 119 -6.33 -5.53 5.53
CA PHE A 119 -7.49 -4.87 4.94
C PHE A 119 -7.54 -5.07 3.43
N ILE A 120 -6.42 -4.82 2.72
CA ILE A 120 -6.32 -5.04 1.27
C ILE A 120 -6.41 -6.53 0.95
N GLY A 121 -5.64 -7.37 1.65
CA GLY A 121 -5.55 -8.80 1.41
C GLY A 121 -6.85 -9.55 1.56
N ALA A 122 -7.69 -9.17 2.54
CA ALA A 122 -9.01 -9.76 2.71
C ALA A 122 -9.90 -9.59 1.45
N ARG A 123 -9.67 -8.53 0.66
CA ARG A 123 -10.45 -8.22 -0.54
C ARG A 123 -9.86 -8.88 -1.78
N VAL A 124 -8.56 -8.72 -2.00
CA VAL A 124 -7.88 -9.20 -3.21
C VAL A 124 -7.42 -10.65 -3.14
N GLY A 125 -7.56 -11.29 -1.97
CA GLY A 125 -7.31 -12.72 -1.82
C GLY A 125 -5.87 -13.11 -1.51
N PHE A 126 -5.13 -12.34 -0.69
CA PHE A 126 -3.75 -12.72 -0.32
C PHE A 126 -3.66 -14.06 0.43
N ASP A 127 -4.74 -14.45 1.09
CA ASP A 127 -4.96 -15.78 1.68
C ASP A 127 -4.88 -16.92 0.64
N ARG A 128 -5.11 -16.63 -0.65
CA ARG A 128 -5.08 -17.61 -1.74
C ARG A 128 -3.68 -17.83 -2.33
N ILE A 129 -2.69 -17.00 -1.96
CA ILE A 129 -1.28 -17.23 -2.31
C ILE A 129 -0.76 -18.34 -1.39
N SER A 130 -0.06 -19.32 -1.94
CA SER A 130 0.48 -20.44 -1.14
C SER A 130 1.32 -19.93 0.05
N PRO A 131 1.30 -20.61 1.21
CA PRO A 131 2.09 -20.20 2.37
C PRO A 131 3.59 -20.01 2.08
N ASP A 132 4.18 -20.88 1.26
CA ASP A 132 5.61 -20.81 0.93
C ASP A 132 5.91 -19.66 -0.03
N THR A 133 5.04 -19.42 -1.01
CA THR A 133 5.16 -18.23 -1.86
C THR A 133 4.99 -16.95 -1.05
N ARG A 134 4.07 -16.90 -0.06
CA ARG A 134 3.93 -15.75 0.85
C ARG A 134 5.19 -15.49 1.67
N LYS A 135 5.85 -16.54 2.19
CA LYS A 135 7.12 -16.40 2.92
C LYS A 135 8.20 -15.82 2.01
N GLU A 136 8.31 -16.28 0.78
CA GLU A 136 9.25 -15.74 -0.20
C GLU A 136 8.94 -14.28 -0.55
N ILE A 137 7.67 -13.94 -0.79
CA ILE A 137 7.22 -12.57 -1.03
C ILE A 137 7.56 -11.67 0.17
N LEU A 138 7.37 -12.14 1.40
CA LEU A 138 7.73 -11.40 2.60
C LEU A 138 9.23 -11.11 2.67
N LYS A 139 10.08 -12.12 2.44
CA LYS A 139 11.55 -11.95 2.45
C LYS A 139 12.00 -10.93 1.41
N TRP A 140 11.57 -11.10 0.16
CA TRP A 140 11.97 -10.21 -0.94
C TRP A 140 11.36 -8.82 -0.82
N GLY A 141 10.13 -8.71 -0.29
CA GLY A 141 9.48 -7.44 -0.02
C GLY A 141 10.23 -6.64 1.04
N ILE A 142 10.57 -7.27 2.17
CA ILE A 142 11.36 -6.61 3.23
C ILE A 142 12.74 -6.21 2.70
N ALA A 143 13.44 -7.12 2.01
CA ALA A 143 14.74 -6.81 1.42
C ALA A 143 14.67 -5.62 0.45
N SER A 144 13.64 -5.59 -0.40
CA SER A 144 13.36 -4.48 -1.30
C SER A 144 13.15 -3.17 -0.56
N GLY A 145 12.33 -3.16 0.50
CA GLY A 145 12.07 -1.95 1.27
C GLY A 145 13.30 -1.43 2.00
N VAL A 146 14.13 -2.30 2.57
CA VAL A 146 15.40 -1.92 3.20
C VAL A 146 16.36 -1.30 2.19
N ILE A 147 16.48 -1.90 0.99
CA ILE A 147 17.31 -1.35 -0.09
C ILE A 147 16.76 0.01 -0.56
N ALA A 148 15.44 0.12 -0.72
CA ALA A 148 14.77 1.36 -1.13
C ALA A 148 15.04 2.49 -0.14
N PHE A 149 14.86 2.24 1.15
CA PHE A 149 15.14 3.21 2.20
C PHE A 149 16.62 3.61 2.22
N ALA A 150 17.55 2.64 2.14
CA ALA A 150 18.97 2.93 2.10
C ALA A 150 19.38 3.79 0.88
N LEU A 151 18.76 3.56 -0.29
CA LEU A 151 18.98 4.36 -1.49
C LEU A 151 18.43 5.79 -1.33
N ALA A 152 17.21 5.94 -0.82
CA ALA A 152 16.59 7.23 -0.56
C ALA A 152 17.39 8.05 0.45
N TYR A 153 17.72 7.43 1.60
CA TYR A 153 18.57 8.03 2.63
C TYR A 153 19.95 8.44 2.09
N ALA A 154 20.56 7.63 1.21
CA ALA A 154 21.82 8.00 0.56
C ALA A 154 21.64 9.22 -0.36
N VAL A 155 20.55 9.30 -1.13
CA VAL A 155 20.27 10.49 -1.95
C VAL A 155 20.06 11.70 -1.04
N GLU A 156 19.20 11.62 -0.03
CA GLU A 156 18.81 12.76 0.81
C GLU A 156 19.92 13.25 1.72
N VAL A 157 20.70 12.34 2.31
CA VAL A 157 21.69 12.70 3.34
C VAL A 157 23.10 12.76 2.78
N PHE A 158 23.50 11.79 1.95
CA PHE A 158 24.88 11.71 1.49
C PHE A 158 25.19 12.68 0.36
N VAL A 159 24.28 12.85 -0.61
CA VAL A 159 24.54 13.76 -1.74
C VAL A 159 24.72 15.20 -1.26
N PRO A 160 23.87 15.79 -0.41
CA PRO A 160 24.12 17.14 0.05
C PRO A 160 25.38 17.27 0.93
N LYS A 161 25.75 16.23 1.69
CA LYS A 161 27.03 16.22 2.42
C LYS A 161 28.25 16.28 1.48
N VAL A 162 28.16 15.71 0.28
CA VAL A 162 29.26 15.67 -0.70
C VAL A 162 29.27 16.90 -1.60
N PHE A 163 28.10 17.40 -1.99
CA PHE A 163 27.97 18.48 -2.97
C PHE A 163 27.66 19.86 -2.36
N GLY A 164 27.52 19.93 -1.03
CA GLY A 164 27.36 21.16 -0.25
C GLY A 164 26.03 21.21 0.50
N ASP A 165 26.07 21.56 1.79
CA ASP A 165 24.90 21.57 2.67
C ASP A 165 23.80 22.56 2.21
N SER A 166 24.15 23.57 1.38
CA SER A 166 23.19 24.49 0.77
C SER A 166 22.15 23.80 -0.12
N ILE A 167 22.41 22.56 -0.54
CA ILE A 167 21.46 21.74 -1.31
C ILE A 167 20.35 21.18 -0.41
N LYS A 168 20.59 20.95 0.89
CA LYS A 168 19.57 20.39 1.82
C LYS A 168 18.42 21.36 2.03
N ASP A 169 18.72 22.65 2.04
CA ASP A 169 17.74 23.72 2.25
C ASP A 169 16.98 24.08 0.96
N ASP A 170 17.32 23.47 -0.19
CA ASP A 170 16.62 23.67 -1.45
C ASP A 170 15.33 22.81 -1.47
N PRO A 171 14.13 23.43 -1.54
CA PRO A 171 12.88 22.69 -1.67
C PRO A 171 12.83 21.78 -2.91
N GLY A 172 13.60 22.12 -3.95
CA GLY A 172 13.77 21.30 -5.15
C GLY A 172 14.54 20.00 -4.87
N TRP A 173 15.42 19.97 -3.88
CA TRP A 173 16.12 18.77 -3.44
C TRP A 173 15.20 17.83 -2.67
N ALA A 174 14.41 18.37 -1.75
CA ALA A 174 13.38 17.61 -1.03
C ALA A 174 12.37 16.95 -1.99
N ALA A 175 12.07 17.59 -3.13
CA ALA A 175 11.21 17.02 -4.15
C ALA A 175 11.81 15.79 -4.89
N LEU A 176 13.10 15.47 -4.72
CA LEU A 176 13.73 14.28 -5.29
C LEU A 176 13.61 13.03 -4.40
N ALA A 177 13.23 13.20 -3.13
CA ALA A 177 12.92 12.13 -2.19
C ALA A 177 11.88 11.17 -2.76
N GLY A 178 10.71 11.70 -3.12
CA GLY A 178 9.61 10.94 -3.72
C GLY A 178 10.03 10.06 -4.93
N PRO A 179 10.69 10.61 -5.97
CA PRO A 179 11.24 9.82 -7.07
C PRO A 179 12.21 8.72 -6.64
N ALA A 180 13.16 9.02 -5.75
CA ALA A 180 14.15 8.06 -5.28
C ALA A 180 13.47 6.90 -4.53
N GLU A 181 12.56 7.23 -3.61
CA GLU A 181 11.80 6.29 -2.80
C GLU A 181 10.90 5.38 -3.64
N GLU A 182 10.03 5.96 -4.47
CA GLU A 182 9.08 5.19 -5.28
C GLU A 182 9.80 4.30 -6.30
N THR A 183 10.94 4.76 -6.84
CA THR A 183 11.80 3.93 -7.70
C THR A 183 12.44 2.81 -6.90
N GLY A 184 13.01 3.12 -5.73
CA GLY A 184 13.67 2.15 -4.86
C GLY A 184 12.74 1.01 -4.47
N LYS A 185 11.50 1.33 -4.07
CA LYS A 185 10.48 0.35 -3.66
C LYS A 185 10.11 -0.63 -4.79
N LEU A 186 10.22 -0.19 -6.06
CA LEU A 186 9.90 -1.01 -7.23
C LEU A 186 11.10 -1.75 -7.80
N LEU A 187 12.33 -1.32 -7.52
CA LEU A 187 13.55 -1.83 -8.15
C LEU A 187 13.68 -3.35 -8.04
N VAL A 188 13.64 -3.90 -6.83
CA VAL A 188 13.76 -5.35 -6.62
C VAL A 188 12.55 -6.12 -7.17
N PRO A 189 11.28 -5.70 -6.93
CA PRO A 189 10.11 -6.30 -7.57
C PRO A 189 10.20 -6.37 -9.10
N VAL A 190 10.67 -5.31 -9.74
CA VAL A 190 10.88 -5.23 -11.20
C VAL A 190 11.96 -6.22 -11.65
N ILE A 191 13.11 -6.27 -10.96
CA ILE A 191 14.17 -7.24 -11.26
C ILE A 191 13.64 -8.67 -11.14
N LEU A 192 12.91 -8.98 -10.07
CA LEU A 192 12.32 -10.31 -9.86
C LEU A 192 11.30 -10.65 -10.96
N TRP A 193 10.47 -9.69 -11.37
CA TRP A 193 9.53 -9.85 -12.48
C TRP A 193 10.24 -10.16 -13.82
N ILE A 194 11.34 -9.45 -14.11
CA ILE A 194 12.19 -9.70 -15.29
C ILE A 194 12.79 -11.11 -15.21
N LYS A 195 13.18 -11.56 -14.02
CA LYS A 195 13.67 -12.92 -13.74
C LYS A 195 12.55 -13.98 -13.65
N LEU A 196 11.36 -13.68 -14.18
CA LEU A 196 10.20 -14.58 -14.23
C LEU A 196 9.61 -14.97 -12.86
N ARG A 197 9.96 -14.26 -11.78
CA ARG A 197 9.40 -14.48 -10.44
C ARG A 197 8.27 -13.48 -10.14
N PHE A 198 7.26 -13.92 -9.41
CA PHE A 198 6.14 -13.08 -8.95
C PHE A 198 5.43 -12.34 -10.10
N ARG A 199 5.27 -13.01 -11.24
CA ARG A 199 4.57 -12.48 -12.41
C ARG A 199 3.05 -12.45 -12.24
N ILE A 200 2.53 -13.33 -11.40
CA ILE A 200 1.10 -13.36 -11.06
C ILE A 200 0.75 -12.02 -10.39
N PRO A 201 -0.26 -11.28 -10.88
CA PRO A 201 -0.52 -9.93 -10.41
C PRO A 201 -0.74 -9.79 -8.92
N ARG A 202 -1.40 -10.77 -8.29
CA ARG A 202 -1.64 -10.77 -6.85
C ARG A 202 -0.35 -10.93 -6.04
N GLU A 203 0.59 -11.74 -6.51
CA GLU A 203 1.88 -11.98 -5.87
C GLU A 203 2.76 -10.73 -5.92
N GLY A 204 2.92 -10.16 -7.12
CA GLY A 204 3.71 -8.94 -7.30
C GLY A 204 3.11 -7.73 -6.60
N TYR A 205 1.77 -7.64 -6.58
CA TYR A 205 1.09 -6.60 -5.81
C TYR A 205 1.39 -6.71 -4.32
N LEU A 206 1.30 -7.91 -3.72
CA LEU A 206 1.69 -8.12 -2.32
C LEU A 206 3.17 -7.79 -2.07
N LEU A 207 4.06 -8.21 -2.98
CA LEU A 207 5.49 -7.93 -2.89
C LEU A 207 5.79 -6.43 -2.80
N VAL A 208 5.21 -5.65 -3.71
CA VAL A 208 5.40 -4.19 -3.71
C VAL A 208 4.78 -3.54 -2.47
N LEU A 209 3.60 -4.00 -2.04
CA LEU A 209 2.98 -3.49 -0.80
C LEU A 209 3.86 -3.74 0.43
N ILE A 210 4.50 -4.91 0.53
CA ILE A 210 5.43 -5.21 1.63
C ILE A 210 6.67 -4.32 1.53
N SER A 211 7.24 -4.15 0.33
CA SER A 211 8.38 -3.24 0.13
C SER A 211 8.07 -1.82 0.59
N ALA A 212 6.92 -1.28 0.20
CA ALA A 212 6.51 0.06 0.57
C ALA A 212 6.16 0.18 2.06
N ALA A 213 5.51 -0.84 2.64
CA ALA A 213 5.26 -0.90 4.08
C ALA A 213 6.56 -0.94 4.90
N THR A 214 7.58 -1.65 4.42
CA THR A 214 8.89 -1.67 5.07
C THR A 214 9.54 -0.29 5.08
N VAL A 215 9.49 0.45 3.96
CA VAL A 215 9.96 1.85 3.92
C VAL A 215 9.19 2.70 4.93
N GLY A 216 7.86 2.67 4.92
CA GLY A 216 7.07 3.48 5.86
C GLY A 216 7.32 3.14 7.34
N VAL A 217 7.64 1.89 7.68
CA VAL A 217 8.08 1.53 9.04
C VAL A 217 9.44 2.12 9.38
N MET A 218 10.40 2.08 8.45
CA MET A 218 11.74 2.64 8.65
C MET A 218 11.70 4.15 8.77
N GLU A 219 10.99 4.83 7.87
CA GLU A 219 10.82 6.28 7.87
C GLU A 219 10.01 6.75 9.09
N GLY A 220 8.90 6.09 9.43
CA GLY A 220 8.16 6.39 10.65
C GLY A 220 9.00 6.23 11.93
N THR A 221 9.99 5.33 11.91
CA THR A 221 10.97 5.17 12.99
C THR A 221 12.05 6.27 12.94
N GLU A 222 12.47 6.68 11.75
CA GLU A 222 13.40 7.79 11.54
C GLU A 222 12.82 9.12 12.05
N TYR A 223 11.58 9.44 11.74
CA TYR A 223 10.93 10.62 12.32
C TYR A 223 10.87 10.52 13.85
N ALA A 224 10.68 9.32 14.39
CA ALA A 224 10.65 9.13 15.84
C ALA A 224 12.01 9.36 16.50
N ILE A 225 13.15 9.30 15.78
CA ILE A 225 14.46 9.70 16.33
C ILE A 225 14.75 11.20 16.20
N GLN A 226 13.82 11.98 15.61
CA GLN A 226 13.93 13.41 15.38
C GLN A 226 12.79 14.17 16.09
N PRO A 227 12.96 14.54 17.38
CA PRO A 227 11.85 15.07 18.19
C PRO A 227 11.20 16.34 17.61
N LYS A 228 11.98 17.18 16.92
CA LYS A 228 11.50 18.39 16.23
C LYS A 228 10.54 18.10 15.08
N GLU A 229 10.67 16.94 14.44
CA GLU A 229 9.91 16.57 13.26
C GLU A 229 8.80 15.55 13.57
N TYR A 230 8.92 14.80 14.67
CA TYR A 230 7.96 13.76 15.02
C TYR A 230 6.57 14.31 15.32
N GLN A 231 5.58 13.76 14.63
CA GLN A 231 4.17 13.97 14.92
C GLN A 231 3.58 12.69 15.52
N PRO A 232 2.83 12.74 16.63
CA PRO A 232 2.21 11.55 17.21
C PRO A 232 1.30 10.76 16.25
N ILE A 233 0.72 11.42 15.25
CA ILE A 233 -0.13 10.79 14.24
C ILE A 233 0.67 10.20 13.07
N ARG A 234 1.98 10.46 12.99
CA ARG A 234 2.87 10.02 11.90
C ARG A 234 2.72 8.53 11.58
N PRO A 235 2.65 7.59 12.55
CA PRO A 235 2.42 6.17 12.25
C PRO A 235 1.23 5.88 11.34
N LEU A 236 0.17 6.71 11.38
CA LEU A 236 -0.99 6.58 10.52
C LEU A 236 -0.76 7.17 9.11
N PHE A 237 0.05 8.22 8.99
CA PHE A 237 0.37 8.85 7.71
C PHE A 237 1.34 8.02 6.87
N GLU A 238 2.17 7.20 7.51
CA GLU A 238 3.06 6.24 6.83
C GLU A 238 2.30 5.22 5.96
N ILE A 239 0.98 5.10 6.08
CA ILE A 239 0.16 4.32 5.15
C ILE A 239 0.27 4.85 3.71
N MET A 240 0.72 6.09 3.53
CA MET A 240 0.93 6.70 2.23
C MET A 240 1.92 5.89 1.37
N HIS A 241 2.99 5.31 1.94
CA HIS A 241 3.97 4.51 1.19
C HIS A 241 3.28 3.34 0.44
N PRO A 242 2.58 2.41 1.13
CA PRO A 242 1.91 1.32 0.43
C PRO A 242 0.69 1.75 -0.40
N LEU A 243 0.15 2.97 -0.20
CA LEU A 243 -0.88 3.53 -1.08
C LEU A 243 -0.31 3.97 -2.44
N LEU A 244 0.81 4.71 -2.41
CA LEU A 244 1.50 5.24 -3.58
C LEU A 244 2.04 4.11 -4.46
N THR A 245 2.97 3.32 -3.94
CA THR A 245 3.62 2.26 -4.73
C THR A 245 2.65 1.09 -5.00
N GLY A 246 1.70 0.86 -4.09
CA GLY A 246 0.64 -0.12 -4.31
C GLY A 246 -0.28 0.26 -5.47
N PHE A 247 -0.61 1.54 -5.66
CA PHE A 247 -1.32 1.98 -6.86
C PHE A 247 -0.54 1.63 -8.13
N VAL A 248 0.76 1.91 -8.17
CA VAL A 248 1.63 1.58 -9.31
C VAL A 248 1.61 0.07 -9.58
N ALA A 249 1.81 -0.75 -8.54
CA ALA A 249 1.82 -2.20 -8.68
C ALA A 249 0.47 -2.75 -9.16
N ALA A 250 -0.65 -2.25 -8.62
CA ALA A 250 -1.97 -2.66 -9.04
C ALA A 250 -2.19 -2.39 -10.54
N VAL A 251 -1.65 -1.30 -11.09
CA VAL A 251 -1.73 -0.99 -12.52
C VAL A 251 -0.71 -1.82 -13.32
N ALA A 252 0.56 -1.75 -12.95
CA ALA A 252 1.68 -2.29 -13.72
C ALA A 252 1.62 -3.81 -13.85
N TRP A 253 1.32 -4.54 -12.76
CA TRP A 253 1.26 -6.00 -12.82
C TRP A 253 0.06 -6.51 -13.62
N GLN A 254 -1.08 -5.84 -13.53
CA GLN A 254 -2.24 -6.20 -14.36
C GLN A 254 -1.98 -5.90 -15.83
N ALA A 255 -1.38 -4.75 -16.13
CA ALA A 255 -0.99 -4.40 -17.48
C ALA A 255 0.03 -5.40 -18.04
N ALA A 256 1.00 -5.84 -17.22
CA ALA A 256 2.03 -6.81 -17.58
C ALA A 256 1.55 -8.25 -17.75
N TRP A 257 0.42 -8.58 -17.13
CA TRP A 257 -0.22 -9.87 -17.33
C TRP A 257 -0.95 -9.91 -18.68
N ARG A 258 -1.57 -8.79 -19.07
CA ARG A 258 -2.31 -8.67 -20.33
C ARG A 258 -1.42 -8.38 -21.54
N GLY A 259 -0.41 -7.53 -21.36
CA GLY A 259 0.63 -7.21 -22.33
C GLY A 259 1.96 -7.61 -21.75
N LYS A 260 2.90 -8.14 -22.55
CA LYS A 260 4.11 -8.82 -22.07
C LYS A 260 5.14 -7.95 -21.30
N SER A 261 4.77 -6.76 -20.79
CA SER A 261 5.66 -5.81 -20.12
C SER A 261 4.97 -5.03 -19.01
N ILE A 262 5.68 -4.83 -17.89
CA ILE A 262 5.32 -3.90 -16.81
C ILE A 262 5.52 -2.42 -17.20
N PHE A 263 6.30 -2.14 -18.25
CA PHE A 263 6.58 -0.79 -18.74
C PHE A 263 5.59 -0.34 -19.81
N THR A 264 4.30 -0.31 -19.45
CA THR A 264 3.26 0.28 -20.30
C THR A 264 3.15 1.78 -20.05
N GLY A 265 2.66 2.56 -21.02
CA GLY A 265 2.43 4.00 -20.82
C GLY A 265 1.52 4.31 -19.63
N VAL A 266 0.55 3.45 -19.34
CA VAL A 266 -0.34 3.58 -18.17
C VAL A 266 0.41 3.29 -16.86
N ALA A 267 1.28 2.29 -16.83
CA ALA A 267 2.12 2.00 -15.67
C ALA A 267 3.13 3.13 -15.39
N ILE A 268 3.75 3.67 -16.43
CA ILE A 268 4.64 4.84 -16.33
C ILE A 268 3.88 6.06 -15.81
N GLY A 269 2.68 6.32 -16.33
CA GLY A 269 1.82 7.39 -15.84
C GLY A 269 1.43 7.22 -14.37
N ALA A 270 1.10 5.99 -13.94
CA ALA A 270 0.81 5.69 -12.54
C ALA A 270 2.03 5.92 -11.64
N TRP A 271 3.22 5.56 -12.11
CA TRP A 271 4.47 5.75 -11.39
C TRP A 271 4.83 7.23 -11.23
N ILE A 272 4.76 8.01 -12.31
CA ILE A 272 4.98 9.47 -12.28
C ILE A 272 4.00 10.14 -11.31
N LEU A 273 2.73 9.74 -11.32
CA LEU A 273 1.73 10.27 -10.40
C LEU A 273 2.05 9.95 -8.94
N ALA A 274 2.52 8.73 -8.65
CA ALA A 274 2.94 8.35 -7.31
C ALA A 274 4.16 9.19 -6.85
N MET A 275 5.17 9.35 -7.71
CA MET A 275 6.33 10.19 -7.41
C MET A 275 5.92 11.65 -7.14
N ALA A 276 5.05 12.21 -7.97
CA ALA A 276 4.57 13.59 -7.81
C ALA A 276 3.75 13.77 -6.51
N ALA A 277 2.86 12.81 -6.20
CA ALA A 277 2.08 12.84 -4.97
C ALA A 277 2.96 12.71 -3.73
N HIS A 278 3.99 11.86 -3.79
CA HIS A 278 4.99 11.73 -2.73
C HIS A 278 5.77 13.03 -2.54
N SER A 279 6.40 13.53 -3.60
CA SER A 279 7.19 14.78 -3.56
C SER A 279 6.36 15.96 -3.04
N THR A 280 5.09 16.04 -3.44
CA THR A 280 4.18 17.07 -2.94
C THR A 280 3.96 16.95 -1.44
N ASN A 281 3.80 15.73 -0.92
CA ASN A 281 3.70 15.50 0.52
C ASN A 281 5.00 15.91 1.23
N ASP A 282 6.17 15.52 0.71
CA ASP A 282 7.45 15.80 1.38
C ASP A 282 7.80 17.28 1.37
N VAL A 283 7.63 17.94 0.23
CA VAL A 283 7.81 19.39 0.13
C VAL A 283 6.91 20.08 1.15
N ILE A 284 5.64 19.68 1.27
CA ILE A 284 4.73 20.28 2.25
C ILE A 284 5.16 19.94 3.68
N VAL A 285 5.53 18.69 4.00
CA VAL A 285 5.97 18.33 5.35
C VAL A 285 7.25 19.08 5.75
N LEU A 286 8.22 19.21 4.84
CA LEU A 286 9.55 19.76 5.10
C LEU A 286 9.63 21.29 4.96
N SER A 287 8.81 21.92 4.12
CA SER A 287 8.78 23.38 3.94
C SER A 287 8.18 24.15 5.12
N HIS A 288 7.78 23.47 6.20
CA HIS A 288 7.13 24.08 7.35
C HIS A 288 7.92 23.95 8.64
N HIS A 289 8.91 24.83 8.77
CA HIS A 289 9.51 25.23 10.05
C HIS A 289 8.63 26.23 10.85
N VAL A 290 7.30 26.29 10.61
CA VAL A 290 6.50 27.50 10.96
C VAL A 290 5.13 27.14 11.53
N ASP A 291 4.86 27.56 12.76
CA ASP A 291 3.58 27.81 13.46
C ASP A 291 2.38 26.84 13.37
N GLY A 292 1.69 26.65 14.50
CA GLY A 292 0.62 25.65 14.70
C GLY A 292 -0.68 25.82 13.88
N SER A 293 -0.85 26.90 13.10
CA SER A 293 -1.92 27.03 12.11
C SER A 293 -1.58 26.30 10.79
N VAL A 294 -0.30 26.27 10.43
CA VAL A 294 0.21 25.63 9.21
C VAL A 294 0.23 24.11 9.34
N ALA A 295 0.58 23.58 10.52
CA ALA A 295 0.53 22.14 10.83
C ALA A 295 -0.87 21.50 10.65
N ARG A 296 -1.96 22.28 10.75
CA ARG A 296 -3.31 21.81 10.45
C ARG A 296 -3.58 21.72 8.96
N VAL A 297 -3.07 22.67 8.18
CA VAL A 297 -3.21 22.68 6.72
C VAL A 297 -2.41 21.54 6.09
N THR A 298 -1.19 21.27 6.57
CA THR A 298 -0.37 20.13 6.11
C THR A 298 -1.06 18.80 6.33
N SER A 299 -1.62 18.59 7.54
CA SER A 299 -2.38 17.40 7.87
C SER A 299 -3.57 17.18 6.92
N LEU A 300 -4.26 18.26 6.51
CA LEU A 300 -5.37 18.17 5.55
C LEU A 300 -4.90 17.78 4.15
N VAL A 301 -3.75 18.29 3.68
CA VAL A 301 -3.21 17.92 2.37
C VAL A 301 -2.74 16.47 2.38
N SER A 302 -1.99 16.04 3.38
CA SER A 302 -1.58 14.62 3.51
C SER A 302 -2.78 13.69 3.57
N ILE A 303 -3.84 14.06 4.32
CA ILE A 303 -5.11 13.30 4.33
C ILE A 303 -5.74 13.28 2.93
N ALA A 304 -5.78 14.41 2.22
CA ALA A 304 -6.34 14.47 0.86
C ALA A 304 -5.54 13.59 -0.12
N VAL A 305 -4.21 13.59 -0.05
CA VAL A 305 -3.33 12.72 -0.84
C VAL A 305 -3.58 11.26 -0.50
N ILE A 306 -3.61 10.89 0.78
CA ILE A 306 -3.93 9.53 1.25
C ILE A 306 -5.29 9.07 0.72
N LEU A 307 -6.32 9.91 0.81
CA LEU A 307 -7.66 9.59 0.31
C LEU A 307 -7.66 9.42 -1.20
N LEU A 308 -7.03 10.33 -1.96
CA LEU A 308 -6.92 10.24 -3.41
C LEU A 308 -6.18 8.96 -3.83
N MET A 309 -5.03 8.68 -3.24
CA MET A 309 -4.23 7.49 -3.55
C MET A 309 -4.95 6.22 -3.16
N TYR A 310 -5.67 6.19 -2.04
CA TYR A 310 -6.56 5.08 -1.70
C TYR A 310 -7.65 4.87 -2.76
N LEU A 311 -8.28 5.93 -3.26
CA LEU A 311 -9.30 5.81 -4.31
C LEU A 311 -8.71 5.25 -5.61
N LEU A 312 -7.54 5.73 -6.02
CA LEU A 312 -6.83 5.29 -7.23
C LEU A 312 -6.34 3.84 -7.11
N GLN A 313 -5.71 3.49 -6.00
CA GLN A 313 -5.29 2.12 -5.71
C GLN A 313 -6.50 1.20 -5.63
N LYS A 314 -7.56 1.56 -4.92
CA LYS A 314 -8.80 0.78 -4.87
C LYS A 314 -9.39 0.57 -6.26
N HIS A 315 -9.46 1.62 -7.07
CA HIS A 315 -9.99 1.53 -8.44
C HIS A 315 -9.25 0.50 -9.29
N SER A 316 -7.93 0.40 -9.09
CA SER A 316 -7.06 -0.51 -9.83
C SER A 316 -7.05 -1.91 -9.21
N ALA A 317 -6.83 -2.02 -7.90
CA ALA A 317 -6.72 -3.27 -7.16
C ALA A 317 -8.03 -4.05 -7.04
N ARG A 318 -9.21 -3.42 -7.20
CA ARG A 318 -10.50 -4.13 -7.25
C ARG A 318 -10.57 -5.16 -8.39
N GLN A 319 -9.75 -5.00 -9.42
CA GLN A 319 -9.62 -5.93 -10.53
C GLN A 319 -8.80 -7.18 -10.17
N LEU A 320 -8.28 -7.28 -8.94
CA LEU A 320 -7.64 -8.49 -8.39
C LEU A 320 -8.58 -9.27 -7.46
N VAL A 321 -9.78 -8.75 -7.18
CA VAL A 321 -10.77 -9.43 -6.33
C VAL A 321 -11.26 -10.68 -7.05
N PRO A 322 -11.08 -11.88 -6.47
CA PRO A 322 -11.47 -13.11 -7.13
C PRO A 322 -13.00 -13.28 -7.17
N PRO A 323 -13.54 -14.07 -8.11
CA PRO A 323 -14.99 -14.19 -8.33
C PRO A 323 -15.80 -14.58 -7.08
N ASP A 324 -15.28 -15.51 -6.28
CA ASP A 324 -15.90 -15.98 -5.05
C ASP A 324 -15.99 -14.90 -3.95
N LYS A 325 -15.10 -13.90 -3.97
CA LYS A 325 -15.09 -12.79 -3.00
C LYS A 325 -15.98 -11.61 -3.39
N VAL A 326 -16.59 -11.60 -4.58
CA VAL A 326 -17.44 -10.48 -5.06
C VAL A 326 -18.62 -10.18 -4.11
N GLY A 327 -19.18 -11.19 -3.47
CA GLY A 327 -20.26 -11.05 -2.47
C GLY A 327 -19.79 -10.58 -1.09
N GLU A 328 -18.50 -10.75 -0.78
CA GLU A 328 -17.92 -10.40 0.52
C GLU A 328 -17.37 -8.98 0.56
N VAL A 329 -17.04 -8.40 -0.60
CA VAL A 329 -16.52 -7.04 -0.70
C VAL A 329 -17.65 -6.03 -0.92
N SER A 330 -17.44 -4.81 -0.42
CA SER A 330 -18.38 -3.70 -0.66
C SER A 330 -18.57 -3.46 -2.16
N PRO A 331 -19.72 -2.95 -2.63
CA PRO A 331 -19.98 -2.73 -4.05
C PRO A 331 -18.88 -1.97 -4.81
N ARG A 332 -18.25 -0.98 -4.16
CA ARG A 332 -17.15 -0.18 -4.75
C ARG A 332 -15.82 -0.93 -4.91
N TRP A 333 -15.68 -2.07 -4.27
CA TRP A 333 -14.52 -2.98 -4.36
C TRP A 333 -14.79 -4.14 -5.33
N ARG A 334 -15.98 -4.23 -5.93
CA ARG A 334 -16.24 -5.24 -6.95
C ARG A 334 -15.43 -4.95 -8.22
N PRO A 335 -14.92 -5.97 -8.90
CA PRO A 335 -14.37 -5.81 -10.25
C PRO A 335 -15.46 -5.23 -11.15
N ALA A 336 -15.09 -4.42 -12.13
CA ALA A 336 -16.03 -3.86 -13.10
C ALA A 336 -15.54 -4.16 -14.51
N ALA A 337 -16.48 -4.40 -15.43
CA ALA A 337 -16.16 -4.63 -16.83
C ALA A 337 -15.46 -3.41 -17.46
N PRO A 338 -14.55 -3.61 -18.42
CA PRO A 338 -13.92 -2.53 -19.17
C PRO A 338 -14.95 -1.74 -19.98
N LYS A 339 -14.67 -0.45 -20.23
CA LYS A 339 -15.55 0.44 -21.02
C LYS A 339 -15.72 -0.02 -22.48
N ARG A 340 -14.67 -0.60 -23.04
CA ARG A 340 -14.65 -1.17 -24.40
C ARG A 340 -14.30 -2.64 -24.25
N PRO A 341 -15.27 -3.56 -24.40
CA PRO A 341 -14.97 -4.99 -24.46
C PRO A 341 -14.00 -5.26 -25.61
N ALA A 342 -13.10 -6.22 -25.44
CA ALA A 342 -12.50 -6.83 -26.63
C ALA A 342 -13.65 -7.47 -27.42
N GLN A 343 -13.77 -7.14 -28.72
CA GLN A 343 -14.70 -7.85 -29.59
C GLN A 343 -14.22 -9.31 -29.66
N ALA A 344 -15.10 -10.22 -29.27
CA ALA A 344 -14.85 -11.66 -29.28
C ALA A 344 -14.71 -12.20 -30.70
#